data_AF-A0A7J6A294-F1
#
_entry.id   AF-A0A7J6A294-F1
#
_cell.length_a   1.000
_cell.length_b   1.000
_cell.length_c   1.000
_cell.angle_alpha   90.00
_cell.angle_beta   90.00
_cell.angle_gamma   90.00
#
_symmetry.space_group_name_H-M   'P 1'
#
loop_
_entity.id
_entity.type
_entity.pdbx_description
1 polymer ?
#
loop_
_entity_poly.entity_id
_entity_poly.type
_entity_poly.pdbx_seq_one_letter_code
_entity_poly.pdbx_strand_id
1 'polypeptide(L)'
;MLWWTLLGLRLAVTVLCLSSRSVAEQQLLCSSKSLTIWWEYDGPLHYFSISTGPCTNGMDVLYVNYTLITKFTIARAGYVINSYYKNQLWVEFFQPPVPCEDLNICHVIKGETLRESLAVSIKPYSAAEGEYRFDVHLNIIDDLEREITITLNVTAHVRNGDG
;
A
#
# COMPACT_ATOMS: atom_id res chain seq x y z
N MET A 1 -46.79 -1.15 24.57
CA MET A 1 -45.60 -2.03 24.51
C MET A 1 -44.90 -2.10 23.15
N LEU A 2 -45.52 -1.69 22.03
CA LEU A 2 -44.90 -1.74 20.69
C LEU A 2 -43.92 -0.59 20.34
N TRP A 3 -43.78 0.44 21.19
CA TRP A 3 -43.01 1.64 20.81
C TRP A 3 -41.50 1.53 21.10
N TRP A 4 -41.10 0.66 22.02
CA TRP A 4 -39.70 0.50 22.45
C TRP A 4 -38.88 -0.39 21.50
N THR A 5 -39.53 -1.28 20.75
CA THR A 5 -38.87 -2.17 19.78
C THR A 5 -38.42 -1.45 18.51
N LEU A 6 -39.11 -0.38 18.11
CA LEU A 6 -38.76 0.44 16.94
C LEU A 6 -37.53 1.35 17.17
N LEU A 7 -37.28 1.78 18.41
CA LEU A 7 -36.12 2.61 18.73
C LEU A 7 -34.81 1.80 18.74
N GLY A 8 -34.85 0.57 19.26
CA GLY A 8 -33.70 -0.34 19.28
C GLY A 8 -33.24 -0.76 17.88
N LEU A 9 -34.18 -0.95 16.95
CA LEU A 9 -33.87 -1.33 15.57
C LEU A 9 -33.18 -0.18 14.80
N ARG A 10 -33.53 1.08 15.08
CA ARG A 10 -32.88 2.24 14.46
C ARG A 10 -31.46 2.47 14.97
N LEU A 11 -31.20 2.21 16.25
CA LEU A 11 -29.84 2.25 16.83
C LEU A 11 -28.94 1.12 16.30
N ALA A 12 -29.48 -0.07 16.04
CA ALA A 12 -28.72 -1.16 15.46
C ALA A 12 -28.26 -0.85 14.02
N VAL A 13 -29.10 -0.21 13.21
CA VAL A 13 -28.76 0.15 11.82
C VAL A 13 -27.71 1.27 11.76
N THR A 14 -27.75 2.27 12.65
CA THR A 14 -26.69 3.29 12.70
C THR A 14 -25.36 2.75 13.21
N VAL A 15 -25.36 1.78 14.13
CA VAL A 15 -24.12 1.13 14.61
C VAL A 15 -23.49 0.23 13.54
N LEU A 16 -24.31 -0.45 12.72
CA LEU A 16 -23.82 -1.27 11.59
C LEU A 16 -23.25 -0.45 10.42
N CYS A 17 -23.72 0.79 10.21
CA CYS A 17 -23.14 1.69 9.20
C CYS A 17 -21.83 2.36 9.65
N LEU A 18 -21.57 2.45 10.96
CA LEU A 18 -20.32 2.99 11.53
C LEU A 18 -19.21 1.93 11.62
N SER A 19 -19.53 0.67 11.38
CA SER A 19 -18.56 -0.43 11.30
C SER A 19 -18.23 -0.82 9.85
N SER A 20 -18.21 0.13 8.91
CA SER A 20 -17.44 -0.04 7.69
C SER A 20 -15.95 0.00 8.06
N ARG A 21 -15.48 -1.09 8.69
CA ARG A 21 -14.08 -1.46 8.55
C ARG A 21 -13.84 -1.45 7.05
N SER A 22 -12.95 -0.57 6.61
CA SER A 22 -12.31 -0.67 5.31
C SER A 22 -11.66 -2.04 5.29
N VAL A 23 -12.39 -3.06 4.83
CA VAL A 23 -11.80 -4.33 4.46
C VAL A 23 -10.84 -3.92 3.35
N ALA A 24 -9.54 -4.08 3.60
CA ALA A 24 -8.52 -3.89 2.59
C ALA A 24 -8.93 -4.77 1.41
N GLU A 25 -9.44 -4.16 0.34
CA GLU A 25 -9.91 -4.87 -0.83
C GLU A 25 -8.72 -4.97 -1.78
N GLN A 26 -8.41 -6.20 -2.18
CA GLN A 26 -7.32 -6.44 -3.12
C GLN A 26 -7.69 -5.86 -4.49
N GLN A 27 -6.84 -4.97 -5.00
CA GLN A 27 -7.02 -4.28 -6.27
C GLN A 27 -6.00 -4.75 -7.30
N LEU A 28 -6.43 -4.88 -8.55
CA LEU A 28 -5.52 -5.16 -9.66
C LEU A 28 -4.72 -3.91 -9.99
N LEU A 29 -3.41 -3.94 -9.82
CA LEU A 29 -2.53 -2.82 -10.18
C LEU A 29 -2.24 -2.82 -11.67
N CYS A 30 -1.88 -3.98 -12.22
CA CYS A 30 -1.67 -4.16 -13.64
C CYS A 30 -1.69 -5.65 -14.03
N SER A 31 -1.98 -5.95 -15.31
CA SER A 31 -1.89 -7.31 -15.84
C SER A 31 -1.44 -7.32 -17.29
N SER A 32 -0.58 -8.27 -17.63
CA SER A 32 -0.14 -8.62 -18.98
C SER A 32 -0.01 -10.14 -19.13
N LYS A 33 0.55 -10.59 -20.26
CA LYS A 33 0.82 -12.01 -20.49
C LYS A 33 1.83 -12.61 -19.50
N SER A 34 2.85 -11.85 -19.13
CA SER A 34 3.99 -12.32 -18.33
C SER A 34 3.99 -11.83 -16.88
N LEU A 35 3.11 -10.90 -16.51
CA LEU A 35 3.08 -10.30 -15.18
C LEU A 35 1.67 -9.88 -14.78
N THR A 36 1.24 -10.26 -13.58
CA THR A 36 0.01 -9.74 -12.95
C THR A 36 0.37 -9.25 -11.56
N ILE A 37 0.03 -8.00 -11.23
CA ILE A 37 0.31 -7.40 -9.92
C ILE A 37 -1.02 -7.01 -9.26
N TRP A 38 -1.19 -7.49 -8.03
CA TRP A 38 -2.27 -7.12 -7.13
C TRP A 38 -1.70 -6.35 -5.94
N TRP A 39 -2.50 -5.47 -5.36
CA TRP A 39 -2.12 -4.73 -4.17
C TRP A 39 -3.31 -4.49 -3.26
N GLU A 40 -3.04 -4.37 -1.98
CA GLU A 40 -4.01 -3.95 -0.97
C GLU A 40 -3.30 -3.06 0.03
N TYR A 41 -4.03 -2.11 0.64
CA TYR A 41 -3.47 -1.27 1.68
C TYR A 41 -4.39 -1.24 2.89
N ASP A 42 -3.78 -1.04 4.06
CA ASP A 42 -4.47 -0.72 5.30
C ASP A 42 -3.73 0.43 6.01
N GLY A 43 -4.49 1.41 6.49
CA GLY A 43 -3.91 2.55 7.21
C GLY A 43 -4.77 3.81 7.20
N PRO A 44 -4.42 4.80 8.04
CA PRO A 44 -5.26 5.98 8.28
C PRO A 44 -5.05 7.08 7.22
N LEU A 45 -5.18 6.75 5.93
CA LEU A 45 -5.19 7.72 4.84
C LEU A 45 -6.63 8.20 4.55
N HIS A 46 -6.77 9.41 3.99
CA HIS A 46 -8.04 9.85 3.41
C HIS A 46 -8.26 9.23 2.04
N TYR A 47 -7.17 9.13 1.26
CA TYR A 47 -7.18 8.59 -0.08
C TYR A 47 -5.79 8.03 -0.38
N PHE A 48 -5.77 6.90 -1.09
CA PHE A 48 -4.56 6.34 -1.64
C PHE A 48 -4.88 5.66 -2.97
N SER A 49 -4.11 5.98 -4.00
CA SER A 49 -4.14 5.28 -5.27
C SER A 49 -2.72 5.07 -5.79
N ILE A 50 -2.53 3.92 -6.41
CA ILE A 50 -1.28 3.54 -7.05
C ILE A 50 -1.62 3.13 -8.49
N SER A 51 -0.74 3.48 -9.40
CA SER A 51 -0.72 2.97 -10.76
C SER A 51 0.72 2.67 -11.16
N THR A 52 0.90 1.73 -12.08
CA THR A 52 2.24 1.32 -12.49
C THR A 52 2.31 1.11 -14.00
N GLY A 53 3.49 1.37 -14.57
CA GLY A 53 3.75 1.10 -15.97
C GLY A 53 5.25 1.15 -16.31
N PRO A 54 5.72 0.35 -17.30
CA PRO A 54 4.99 -0.70 -18.01
C PRO A 54 4.71 -1.93 -17.12
N CYS A 55 3.91 -2.90 -17.58
CA CYS A 55 3.57 -4.10 -16.80
C CYS A 55 4.00 -5.37 -17.54
N THR A 56 5.31 -5.63 -17.64
CA THR A 56 5.84 -6.79 -18.36
C THR A 56 7.02 -7.39 -17.60
N ASN A 57 7.19 -8.71 -17.65
CA ASN A 57 8.42 -9.32 -17.15
C ASN A 57 9.63 -8.91 -18.01
N GLY A 58 10.81 -8.73 -17.42
CA GLY A 58 12.05 -8.36 -18.11
C GLY A 58 12.31 -6.86 -18.27
N MET A 59 11.65 -6.00 -17.50
CA MET A 59 11.96 -4.57 -17.43
C MET A 59 13.02 -4.30 -16.36
N ASP A 60 13.89 -3.32 -16.61
CA ASP A 60 14.90 -2.87 -15.64
C ASP A 60 14.31 -1.92 -14.58
N VAL A 61 13.24 -1.22 -14.92
CA VAL A 61 12.63 -0.18 -14.09
C VAL A 61 11.11 -0.27 -14.18
N LEU A 62 10.47 -0.20 -13.02
CA LEU A 62 9.03 -0.03 -12.89
C LEU A 62 8.74 1.37 -12.36
N TYR A 63 7.95 2.14 -13.10
CA TYR A 63 7.50 3.44 -12.64
C TYR A 63 6.19 3.28 -11.87
N VAL A 64 6.24 3.58 -10.58
CA VAL A 64 5.10 3.55 -9.68
C VAL A 64 4.65 4.99 -9.45
N ASN A 65 3.48 5.34 -9.97
CA ASN A 65 2.85 6.63 -9.72
C ASN A 65 1.84 6.46 -8.59
N TYR A 66 1.95 7.28 -7.55
CA TYR A 66 1.02 7.23 -6.44
C TYR A 66 0.43 8.61 -6.15
N THR A 67 -0.81 8.61 -5.70
CA THR A 67 -1.50 9.78 -5.16
C THR A 67 -1.97 9.44 -3.76
N LEU A 68 -1.62 10.26 -2.78
CA LEU A 68 -2.06 10.08 -1.41
C LEU A 68 -2.55 11.39 -0.78
N ILE A 69 -3.50 11.27 0.13
CA ILE A 69 -4.00 12.36 0.97
C ILE A 69 -3.95 11.87 2.41
N THR A 70 -3.12 12.50 3.24
CA THR A 70 -2.90 12.08 4.63
C THR A 70 -3.90 12.71 5.59
N LYS A 71 -4.18 12.02 6.70
CA LYS A 71 -4.94 12.56 7.84
C LYS A 71 -4.05 13.29 8.86
N PHE A 72 -2.75 13.37 8.59
CA PHE A 72 -1.67 13.78 9.49
C PHE A 72 -0.52 14.41 8.70
N THR A 73 0.30 15.20 9.36
CA THR A 73 1.54 15.76 8.79
C THR A 73 2.67 14.78 9.05
N ILE A 74 3.49 14.47 8.04
CA ILE A 74 4.59 13.50 8.21
C ILE A 74 5.81 14.26 8.73
N ALA A 75 6.34 13.88 9.91
CA ALA A 75 7.56 14.48 10.46
C ALA A 75 8.78 13.56 10.32
N ARG A 76 8.58 12.24 10.46
CA ARG A 76 9.57 11.20 10.20
C ARG A 76 8.94 10.03 9.48
N ALA A 77 9.70 9.35 8.63
CA ALA A 77 9.23 8.15 7.94
C ALA A 77 10.34 7.12 7.82
N GLY A 78 9.96 5.86 7.99
CA GLY A 78 10.79 4.68 7.79
C GLY A 78 9.96 3.57 7.17
N TYR A 79 10.60 2.47 6.79
CA TYR A 79 9.90 1.33 6.22
C TYR A 79 10.54 -0.01 6.55
N VAL A 80 9.71 -1.04 6.51
CA VAL A 80 10.13 -2.44 6.45
C VAL A 80 9.50 -3.05 5.22
N ILE A 81 10.29 -3.68 4.35
CA ILE A 81 9.80 -4.39 3.17
C ILE A 81 10.27 -5.83 3.29
N ASN A 82 9.32 -6.74 3.48
CA ASN A 82 9.58 -8.18 3.44
C ASN A 82 9.19 -8.71 2.07
N SER A 83 10.15 -9.24 1.33
CA SER A 83 9.92 -9.87 0.04
C SER A 83 9.97 -11.39 0.19
N TYR A 84 8.94 -12.05 -0.33
CA TYR A 84 8.80 -13.50 -0.34
C TYR A 84 8.79 -14.01 -1.77
N TYR A 85 9.45 -15.13 -2.01
CA TYR A 85 9.31 -15.92 -3.24
C TYR A 85 8.80 -17.31 -2.86
N LYS A 86 7.69 -17.75 -3.45
CA LYS A 86 7.05 -19.05 -3.11
C LYS A 86 6.83 -19.22 -1.60
N ASN A 87 6.33 -18.17 -0.94
CA ASN A 87 6.09 -18.10 0.51
C ASN A 87 7.33 -18.29 1.42
N GLN A 88 8.54 -18.18 0.87
CA GLN A 88 9.77 -18.14 1.64
C GLN A 88 10.31 -16.72 1.66
N LEU A 89 10.66 -16.21 2.85
CA LEU A 89 11.30 -14.90 2.97
C LEU A 89 12.60 -14.93 2.18
N TRP A 90 12.70 -14.05 1.20
CA TRP A 90 13.83 -13.97 0.29
C TRP A 90 14.76 -12.82 0.68
N VAL A 91 14.20 -11.65 0.97
CA VAL A 91 14.95 -10.47 1.40
C VAL A 91 14.09 -9.58 2.28
N GLU A 92 14.73 -8.95 3.26
CA GLU A 92 14.16 -7.91 4.11
C GLU A 92 14.93 -6.60 3.87
N PHE A 93 14.20 -5.51 3.64
CA PHE A 93 14.76 -4.16 3.62
C PHE A 93 14.21 -3.38 4.81
N PHE A 94 15.09 -2.72 5.55
CA PHE A 94 14.73 -1.95 6.72
C PHE A 94 15.36 -0.57 6.65
N GLN A 95 14.52 0.44 6.84
CA GLN A 95 14.95 1.81 7.08
C GLN A 95 14.25 2.34 8.34
N PRO A 96 14.99 2.75 9.37
CA PRO A 96 14.37 3.34 10.56
C PRO A 96 13.72 4.68 10.22
N PRO A 97 12.75 5.16 11.03
CA PRO A 97 12.18 6.49 10.84
C PRO A 97 13.25 7.59 10.92
N VAL A 98 13.46 8.28 9.81
CA VAL A 98 14.38 9.42 9.70
C VAL A 98 13.62 10.73 9.52
N PRO A 99 14.21 11.89 9.89
CA PRO A 99 13.63 13.19 9.61
C PRO A 99 13.26 13.38 8.15
N CYS A 100 12.17 14.10 7.96
CA CYS A 100 11.54 14.26 6.66
C CYS A 100 12.33 15.08 5.63
N GLU A 101 13.39 15.76 6.06
CA GLU A 101 14.32 16.48 5.17
C GLU A 101 15.06 15.53 4.21
N ASP A 102 15.16 14.24 4.56
CA ASP A 102 15.92 13.24 3.81
C ASP A 102 15.06 12.41 2.83
N LEU A 103 13.75 12.64 2.73
CA LEU A 103 12.81 11.80 1.95
C LEU A 103 11.85 12.62 1.07
N ASN A 104 11.54 12.13 -0.14
CA ASN A 104 10.63 12.83 -1.06
C ASN A 104 9.16 12.83 -0.58
N ILE A 105 8.74 11.83 0.21
CA ILE A 105 7.34 11.69 0.68
C ILE A 105 6.95 12.69 1.78
N CYS A 106 7.90 13.53 2.18
CA CYS A 106 7.87 14.17 3.49
C CYS A 106 7.48 15.66 3.46
N HIS A 107 7.16 16.20 2.29
CA HIS A 107 6.55 17.53 2.15
C HIS A 107 5.03 17.53 2.35
N VAL A 108 4.45 16.44 2.82
CA VAL A 108 2.99 16.29 2.90
C VAL A 108 2.46 16.84 4.20
N ILE A 109 1.76 17.98 4.09
CA ILE A 109 0.97 18.54 5.16
C ILE A 109 -0.37 17.80 5.22
N LYS A 110 -0.92 17.65 6.42
CA LYS A 110 -2.24 17.06 6.64
C LYS A 110 -3.29 17.60 5.65
N GLY A 111 -3.94 16.70 4.93
CA GLY A 111 -5.03 17.01 3.99
C GLY A 111 -4.57 17.46 2.60
N GLU A 112 -3.27 17.66 2.38
CA GLU A 112 -2.74 17.95 1.05
C GLU A 112 -2.67 16.70 0.18
N THR A 113 -2.72 16.93 -1.13
CA THR A 113 -2.57 15.86 -2.11
C THR A 113 -1.12 15.78 -2.55
N LEU A 114 -0.46 14.68 -2.21
CA LEU A 114 0.83 14.33 -2.79
C LEU A 114 0.61 13.50 -4.06
N ARG A 115 1.33 13.86 -5.13
CA ARG A 115 1.41 13.09 -6.38
C ARG A 115 2.86 12.94 -6.75
N GLU A 116 3.33 11.70 -6.78
CA GLU A 116 4.74 11.41 -7.01
C GLU A 116 4.90 10.20 -7.93
N SER A 117 6.08 10.11 -8.54
CA SER A 117 6.49 8.99 -9.37
C SER A 117 7.80 8.44 -8.85
N LEU A 118 7.81 7.16 -8.47
CA LEU A 118 9.00 6.45 -8.02
C LEU A 118 9.45 5.47 -9.11
N ALA A 119 10.72 5.59 -9.51
CA ALA A 119 11.37 4.59 -10.33
C ALA A 119 11.93 3.48 -9.43
N VAL A 120 11.30 2.31 -9.46
CA VAL A 120 11.77 1.13 -8.75
C VAL A 120 12.65 0.34 -9.71
N SER A 121 13.96 0.28 -9.42
CA SER A 121 14.89 -0.55 -10.18
C SER A 121 14.61 -2.02 -9.86
N ILE A 122 13.94 -2.70 -10.79
CA ILE A 122 13.81 -4.15 -10.76
C ILE A 122 15.02 -4.63 -11.55
N LYS A 123 16.17 -4.85 -10.89
CA LYS A 123 17.33 -5.43 -11.58
C LYS A 123 16.83 -6.63 -12.40
N PRO A 124 17.28 -6.81 -13.66
CA PRO A 124 16.80 -7.84 -14.57
C PRO A 124 17.30 -9.22 -14.10
N TYR A 125 16.83 -9.66 -12.95
CA TYR A 125 16.55 -11.05 -12.77
C TYR A 125 15.31 -11.25 -13.62
N SER A 126 15.40 -12.03 -14.69
CA SER A 126 14.22 -12.69 -15.24
C SER A 126 13.56 -13.36 -14.06
N ALA A 127 12.58 -12.67 -13.45
CA ALA A 127 12.08 -13.05 -12.16
C ALA A 127 11.57 -14.47 -12.36
N ALA A 128 12.16 -15.41 -11.62
CA ALA A 128 11.85 -16.81 -11.77
C ALA A 128 10.33 -16.96 -11.69
N GLU A 129 9.77 -17.76 -12.60
CA GLU A 129 8.33 -17.97 -12.67
C GLU A 129 7.78 -18.34 -11.28
N GLY A 130 6.63 -17.75 -10.95
CA GLY A 130 5.96 -17.98 -9.68
C GLY A 130 5.40 -16.72 -9.05
N GLU A 131 5.05 -16.87 -7.78
CA GLU A 131 4.43 -15.84 -6.96
C GLU A 131 5.48 -15.17 -6.07
N TYR A 132 5.47 -13.84 -6.11
CA TYR A 132 6.22 -12.96 -5.24
C TYR A 132 5.24 -12.20 -4.36
N ARG A 133 5.54 -12.08 -3.08
CA ARG A 133 4.77 -11.26 -2.15
C ARG A 133 5.67 -10.22 -1.52
N PHE A 134 5.20 -8.99 -1.41
CA PHE A 134 5.90 -7.90 -0.74
C PHE A 134 4.99 -7.37 0.36
N ASP A 135 5.39 -7.57 1.60
CA ASP A 135 4.69 -7.04 2.77
C ASP A 135 5.44 -5.76 3.18
N VAL A 136 4.86 -4.60 2.89
CA VAL A 136 5.48 -3.29 3.11
C VAL A 136 4.81 -2.61 4.30
N HIS A 137 5.60 -2.25 5.30
CA HIS A 137 5.15 -1.46 6.45
C HIS A 137 5.85 -0.11 6.41
N LEU A 138 5.08 0.96 6.23
CA LEU A 138 5.55 2.33 6.38
C LEU A 138 5.31 2.76 7.83
N ASN A 139 6.40 3.09 8.53
CA ASN A 139 6.38 3.55 9.90
C ASN A 139 6.57 5.06 9.90
N ILE A 140 5.50 5.78 10.21
CA ILE A 140 5.44 7.23 10.18
C ILE A 140 5.34 7.75 11.61
N ILE A 141 6.06 8.83 11.89
CA ILE A 141 5.86 9.64 13.08
C ILE A 141 5.39 11.01 12.62
N ASP A 142 4.26 11.45 13.15
CA ASP A 142 3.70 12.76 12.81
C ASP A 142 4.31 13.91 13.63
N ASP A 143 3.89 15.13 13.33
CA ASP A 143 4.31 16.36 14.02
C ASP A 143 3.86 16.45 15.49
N LEU A 144 2.97 15.55 15.92
CA LEU A 144 2.51 15.39 17.29
C LEU A 144 3.15 14.17 17.98
N GLU A 145 4.22 13.62 17.41
CA GLU A 145 4.95 12.45 17.92
C GLU A 145 4.10 11.17 18.02
N ARG A 146 3.06 11.04 17.19
CA ARG A 146 2.23 9.84 17.12
C ARG A 146 2.79 8.86 16.10
N GLU A 147 2.87 7.60 16.49
CA GLU A 147 3.26 6.50 15.62
C GLU A 147 2.07 6.06 14.77
N ILE A 148 2.31 5.96 13.47
CA ILE A 148 1.33 5.60 12.46
C ILE A 148 1.95 4.54 11.56
N THR A 149 1.27 3.41 11.42
CA THR A 149 1.68 2.36 10.47
C THR A 149 0.71 2.31 9.31
N ILE A 150 1.27 2.31 8.10
CA ILE A 150 0.53 1.97 6.87
C ILE A 150 1.10 0.65 6.37
N THR A 151 0.22 -0.30 6.07
CA THR A 151 0.61 -1.58 5.47
C THR A 151 0.18 -1.61 4.02
N LEU A 152 1.07 -2.05 3.14
CA LEU A 152 0.84 -2.25 1.72
C LEU A 152 1.31 -3.66 1.39
N ASN A 153 0.38 -4.53 1.01
CA ASN A 153 0.72 -5.87 0.54
C ASN A 153 0.63 -5.89 -0.98
N VAL A 154 1.68 -6.37 -1.64
CA VAL A 154 1.74 -6.49 -3.09
C VAL A 154 1.99 -7.94 -3.44
N THR A 155 1.18 -8.50 -4.33
CA THR A 155 1.38 -9.85 -4.87
C THR A 155 1.62 -9.76 -6.35
N ALA A 156 2.77 -10.24 -6.81
CA ALA A 156 3.13 -10.30 -8.22
C ALA A 156 3.23 -11.75 -8.68
N HIS A 157 2.47 -12.10 -9.71
CA HIS A 157 2.57 -13.38 -10.41
C HIS A 157 3.34 -13.18 -11.70
N VAL A 158 4.51 -13.81 -11.78
CA VAL A 158 5.35 -13.81 -12.97
C VAL A 158 5.12 -15.11 -13.73
N ARG A 159 4.89 -15.00 -15.04
CA ARG A 159 4.72 -16.12 -15.97
C ARG A 159 5.78 -16.01 -17.06
N ASN A 160 6.33 -17.14 -17.49
CA ASN A 160 7.14 -17.14 -18.70
C ASN A 160 6.24 -16.84 -19.91
N GLY A 161 6.60 -15.79 -20.64
CA GLY A 161 5.81 -15.28 -21.76
C GLY A 161 6.01 -16.07 -23.06
N ASP A 162 6.35 -17.35 -22.99
CA ASP A 162 6.54 -18.19 -24.17
C ASP A 162 5.17 -18.69 -24.66
N GLY A 163 4.59 -17.87 -25.54
CA GLY A 163 3.55 -18.24 -26.49
C GLY A 163 3.81 -17.52 -27.80
#